data_AF-A0A2V9V1R0-F1
#
_entry.id   AF-A0A2V9V1R0-F1
#
_cell.length_a   1.000
_cell.length_b   1.000
_cell.length_c   1.000
_cell.angle_alpha   90.00
_cell.angle_beta   90.00
_cell.angle_gamma   90.00
#
_symmetry.space_group_name_H-M   'P 1'
#
loop_
_entity.id
_entity.type
_entity.pdbx_description
1 polymer ?
#
loop_
_entity_poly.entity_id
_entity_poly.type
_entity_poly.pdbx_seq_one_letter_code
_entity_poly.pdbx_strand_id
1 'polypeptide(L)'
;MGESCEHGGFLLSLPLGNITRIGHLRTFLRSLEGNPGPRFPLLLKKVIYDGTHSGDSIATGLVPKLMKEVDIVLHSSDILAESEKEFFGNMKLLCQASIETGNPILF
;
A
#
# COMPACT_ATOMS: atom_id res chain seq x y z
N MET A 1 26.16 0.66 2.41
CA MET A 1 25.94 0.45 3.86
C MET A 1 24.77 1.32 4.27
N GLY A 2 23.61 0.74 4.53
CA GLY A 2 22.47 1.45 5.12
C GLY A 2 22.61 1.37 6.63
N GLU A 3 22.85 2.51 7.25
CA GLU A 3 22.96 2.69 8.69
C GLU A 3 21.66 2.28 9.41
N SER A 4 21.80 1.32 10.33
CA SER A 4 20.75 0.88 11.23
C SER A 4 20.31 2.03 12.13
N CYS A 5 19.03 2.42 12.05
CA CYS A 5 18.44 3.24 13.10
C CYS A 5 18.32 2.40 14.39
N GLU A 6 18.68 3.00 15.51
CA GLU A 6 18.81 2.40 16.86
C GLU A 6 17.46 2.01 17.52
N HIS A 7 16.39 1.99 16.72
CA HIS A 7 15.06 1.57 17.12
C HIS A 7 14.71 0.39 16.23
N GLY A 8 14.28 -0.74 16.81
CA GLY A 8 13.91 -1.98 16.11
C GLY A 8 12.68 -1.83 15.19
N GLY A 9 12.77 -0.95 14.20
CA GLY A 9 11.76 -0.66 13.19
C GLY A 9 12.43 -0.57 11.83
N PHE A 10 11.85 -1.24 10.84
CA PHE A 10 12.32 -1.20 9.46
C PHE A 10 11.94 0.14 8.83
N LEU A 11 12.94 0.92 8.39
CA LEU A 11 12.74 2.10 7.55
C LEU A 11 12.78 1.65 6.07
N LEU A 12 11.62 1.26 5.54
CA LEU A 12 11.45 0.96 4.12
C LEU A 12 11.08 2.24 3.37
N SER A 13 12.09 2.95 2.86
CA SER A 13 11.88 4.10 1.96
C SER A 13 11.69 3.60 0.52
N LEU A 14 10.47 3.19 0.17
CA LEU A 14 10.13 2.73 -1.16
C LEU A 14 9.54 3.89 -1.95
N PRO A 15 10.03 4.20 -3.17
CA PRO A 15 9.45 5.25 -3.99
C PRO A 15 8.04 4.82 -4.40
N LEU A 16 7.02 5.32 -3.69
CA LEU A 16 5.60 5.19 -4.08
C LEU A 16 5.27 6.16 -5.25
N GLY A 17 6.20 6.21 -6.20
CA GLY A 17 6.39 7.30 -7.14
C GLY A 17 5.36 7.36 -8.26
N ASN A 18 5.06 8.63 -8.57
CA ASN A 18 4.37 9.21 -9.73
C ASN A 18 2.84 9.39 -9.59
N ILE A 19 2.40 10.63 -9.38
CA ILE A 19 0.98 11.04 -9.23
C ILE A 19 0.09 10.56 -10.39
N THR A 20 0.62 10.53 -11.62
CA THR A 20 -0.11 9.98 -12.78
C THR A 20 -0.44 8.49 -12.61
N ARG A 21 0.44 7.75 -11.93
CA ARG A 21 0.26 6.33 -11.61
C ARG A 21 -0.82 6.10 -10.56
N ILE A 22 -0.95 6.99 -9.58
CA ILE A 22 -2.01 6.96 -8.56
C ILE A 22 -3.39 7.05 -9.23
N GLY A 23 -3.53 7.93 -10.23
CA GLY A 23 -4.76 8.03 -11.03
C GLY A 23 -5.12 6.74 -11.76
N HIS A 24 -4.14 6.09 -12.40
CA HIS A 24 -4.33 4.80 -13.09
C HIS A 24 -4.68 3.66 -12.12
N LEU A 25 -3.93 3.53 -11.02
CA LEU A 25 -4.18 2.52 -9.98
C LEU A 25 -5.57 2.68 -9.36
N ARG A 26 -6.04 3.91 -9.15
CA ARG A 26 -7.40 4.18 -8.65
C ARG A 26 -8.47 3.67 -9.61
N THR A 27 -8.34 3.96 -10.90
CA THR A 27 -9.28 3.47 -11.93
C THR A 27 -9.25 1.94 -12.02
N PHE A 28 -8.07 1.35 -11.95
CA PHE A 28 -7.89 -0.09 -11.94
C PHE A 28 -8.59 -0.75 -10.73
N LEU A 29 -8.34 -0.26 -9.52
CA LEU A 29 -8.98 -0.78 -8.31
C LEU A 29 -10.50 -0.65 -8.37
N ARG A 30 -11.01 0.49 -8.85
CA ARG A 30 -12.44 0.71 -9.08
C ARG A 30 -13.03 -0.31 -10.06
N SER A 31 -12.30 -0.67 -11.11
CA SER A 31 -12.73 -1.69 -12.07
C SER A 31 -12.80 -3.10 -11.45
N LEU A 32 -11.96 -3.38 -10.45
CA LEU A 32 -11.93 -4.66 -9.72
C LEU A 32 -12.99 -4.76 -8.61
N GLU A 33 -13.59 -3.65 -8.17
CA GLU A 33 -14.56 -3.64 -7.07
C GLU A 33 -15.80 -4.49 -7.36
N GLY A 34 -16.25 -4.55 -8.62
CA GLY A 34 -17.51 -5.21 -8.98
C GLY A 34 -18.70 -4.69 -8.15
N ASN A 35 -19.81 -5.44 -8.14
CA ASN A 35 -20.90 -5.24 -7.17
C ASN A 35 -20.92 -6.45 -6.22
N PRO A 36 -21.08 -6.29 -4.88
CA PRO A 36 -21.55 -5.11 -4.16
C PRO A 36 -20.48 -4.48 -3.22
N GLY A 37 -20.23 -3.18 -3.39
CA GLY A 37 -19.50 -2.35 -2.41
C GLY A 37 -17.97 -2.29 -2.61
N PRO A 38 -17.29 -1.33 -1.94
CA PRO A 38 -15.87 -1.12 -2.21
C PRO A 38 -15.02 -2.24 -1.63
N ARG A 39 -14.39 -3.04 -2.50
CA ARG A 39 -13.43 -4.11 -2.13
C ARG A 39 -12.14 -3.56 -1.55
N PHE A 40 -11.79 -2.32 -1.86
CA PHE A 40 -10.46 -1.75 -1.56
C PHE A 40 -10.54 -0.39 -0.82
N PRO A 41 -11.29 -0.29 0.29
CA PRO A 41 -11.54 0.99 0.95
C PRO A 41 -10.28 1.62 1.54
N LEU A 42 -9.30 0.85 2.03
CA LEU A 42 -8.06 1.41 2.57
C LEU A 42 -7.09 1.79 1.46
N LEU A 43 -6.94 0.95 0.43
CA LEU A 43 -6.14 1.30 -0.74
C LEU A 43 -6.66 2.59 -1.39
N LEU A 44 -7.97 2.74 -1.59
CA LEU A 44 -8.55 3.92 -2.26
C LEU A 44 -8.56 5.19 -1.39
N LYS A 45 -8.67 5.07 -0.06
CA LYS A 45 -8.83 6.23 0.83
C LYS A 45 -7.58 6.62 1.61
N LYS A 46 -6.60 5.73 1.75
CA LYS A 46 -5.40 5.93 2.58
C LYS A 46 -4.08 5.74 1.83
N VAL A 47 -4.06 4.97 0.75
CA VAL A 47 -2.82 4.66 0.01
C VAL A 47 -2.79 5.33 -1.37
N ILE A 48 -3.92 5.38 -2.06
CA ILE A 48 -4.06 5.85 -3.45
C ILE A 48 -5.21 6.87 -3.46
N TYR A 49 -5.17 7.82 -2.51
CA TYR A 49 -6.11 8.94 -2.51
C TYR A 49 -5.50 10.14 -3.24
N ASP A 50 -6.35 11.03 -3.71
CA ASP A 50 -5.97 12.23 -4.47
C ASP A 50 -5.27 13.22 -3.51
N GLY A 51 -3.94 13.11 -3.36
CA GLY A 51 -3.21 13.95 -2.39
C GLY A 51 -1.71 13.69 -2.29
N THR A 52 -1.00 14.67 -1.73
CA THR A 52 0.41 14.56 -1.36
C THR A 52 0.49 13.80 -0.03
N HIS A 53 1.21 12.68 -0.01
CA HIS A 53 1.37 11.81 1.15
C HIS A 53 2.13 12.42 2.35
N SER A 54 2.41 13.72 2.37
CA SER A 54 3.26 14.34 3.39
C SER A 54 2.63 14.25 4.78
N GLY A 55 3.13 13.30 5.59
CA GLY A 55 2.74 13.13 6.99
C GLY A 55 1.51 12.25 7.21
N ASP A 56 1.06 11.51 6.19
CA ASP A 56 -0.01 10.53 6.37
C ASP A 56 0.51 9.29 7.10
N SER A 57 -0.36 8.70 7.92
CA SER A 57 -0.07 7.46 8.63
C SER A 57 -1.21 6.47 8.55
N ILE A 58 -0.85 5.18 8.46
CA ILE A 58 -1.78 4.08 8.63
C ILE A 58 -1.58 3.51 10.02
N ALA A 59 -2.58 3.72 10.87
CA ALA A 59 -2.61 3.15 12.21
C ALA A 59 -2.50 1.62 12.13
N THR A 60 -1.73 1.03 13.06
CA THR A 60 -1.44 -0.41 13.13
C THR A 60 -2.69 -1.28 13.10
N GLY A 61 -3.79 -0.84 13.75
CA GLY A 61 -5.07 -1.55 13.73
C GLY A 61 -5.75 -1.64 12.34
N LEU A 62 -5.35 -0.80 11.38
CA LEU A 62 -5.84 -0.83 10.00
C LEU A 62 -4.94 -1.67 9.07
N VAL A 63 -3.70 -1.93 9.46
CA VAL A 63 -2.71 -2.62 8.61
C VAL A 63 -3.11 -4.07 8.27
N PRO A 64 -3.67 -4.88 9.18
CA PRO A 64 -4.16 -6.22 8.80
C PRO A 64 -5.28 -6.19 7.77
N LYS A 65 -6.10 -5.13 7.75
CA LYS A 65 -7.16 -4.95 6.75
C LYS A 65 -6.55 -4.51 5.42
N LEU A 66 -5.57 -3.60 5.45
CA LEU A 66 -4.84 -3.17 4.26
C LEU A 66 -4.08 -4.34 3.62
N MET A 67 -3.44 -5.20 4.42
CA MET A 67 -2.74 -6.39 3.95
C MET A 67 -3.67 -7.29 3.12
N LYS A 68 -4.92 -7.50 3.58
CA LYS A 68 -5.90 -8.30 2.84
C LYS A 68 -6.26 -7.66 1.49
N GLU A 69 -6.44 -6.35 1.46
CA GLU A 69 -6.71 -5.62 0.22
C GLU A 69 -5.55 -5.75 -0.77
N VAL A 70 -4.30 -5.59 -0.30
CA VAL A 70 -3.08 -5.76 -1.11
C VAL A 70 -2.97 -7.20 -1.63
N ASP A 71 -3.26 -8.20 -0.80
CA ASP A 71 -3.17 -9.61 -1.21
C ASP A 71 -4.20 -9.96 -2.29
N ILE A 72 -5.42 -9.43 -2.21
CA ILE A 72 -6.44 -9.60 -3.27
C ILE A 72 -5.97 -9.01 -4.60
N VAL A 73 -5.32 -7.85 -4.57
CA VAL A 73 -4.78 -7.21 -5.79
C VAL A 73 -3.63 -8.02 -6.35
N LEU A 74 -2.70 -8.49 -5.51
CA LEU A 74 -1.60 -9.36 -5.92
C LEU A 74 -2.08 -10.73 -6.41
N HIS A 75 -3.20 -11.24 -5.90
CA HIS A 75 -3.81 -12.46 -6.44
C HIS A 75 -4.35 -12.26 -7.86
N SER A 76 -4.64 -11.02 -8.24
CA SER A 76 -4.98 -10.61 -9.60
C SER A 76 -3.74 -10.19 -10.41
N SER A 77 -2.55 -10.74 -10.09
CA SER A 77 -1.29 -10.32 -10.71
C SER A 77 -1.22 -10.53 -12.22
N ASP A 78 -2.03 -11.41 -12.79
CA ASP A 78 -2.06 -11.66 -14.24
C ASP A 78 -2.50 -10.44 -15.07
N ILE A 79 -3.24 -9.50 -14.45
CA ILE A 79 -3.71 -8.26 -15.10
C ILE A 79 -2.92 -7.01 -14.68
N LEU A 80 -1.92 -7.17 -13.81
CA LEU A 80 -1.06 -6.07 -13.35
C LEU A 80 0.16 -5.91 -14.27
N ALA A 81 0.50 -4.67 -14.61
CA ALA A 81 1.80 -4.33 -15.16
C ALA A 81 2.91 -4.60 -14.13
N GLU A 82 4.13 -4.88 -14.58
CA GLU A 82 5.29 -5.14 -13.69
C GLU A 82 5.49 -4.04 -12.65
N SER A 83 5.28 -2.81 -13.09
CA SER A 83 5.36 -1.64 -12.23
C SER A 83 4.32 -1.70 -11.08
N GLU A 84 3.09 -2.12 -11.37
CA GLU A 84 2.02 -2.20 -10.37
C GLU A 84 2.27 -3.36 -9.39
N LYS A 85 2.81 -4.49 -9.90
CA LYS A 85 3.28 -5.60 -9.06
C LYS A 85 4.34 -5.15 -8.08
N GLU A 86 5.30 -4.35 -8.52
CA GLU A 86 6.34 -3.77 -7.65
C GLU A 86 5.72 -2.87 -6.57
N PHE A 87 4.78 -2.00 -6.94
CA PHE A 87 4.08 -1.14 -5.98
C PHE A 87 3.32 -1.95 -4.91
N PHE A 88 2.49 -2.91 -5.31
CA PHE A 88 1.72 -3.71 -4.37
C PHE A 88 2.61 -4.68 -3.58
N GLY A 89 3.71 -5.17 -4.16
CA GLY A 89 4.73 -5.94 -3.45
C GLY A 89 5.42 -5.13 -2.35
N ASN A 90 5.79 -3.89 -2.65
CA ASN A 90 6.35 -2.94 -1.69
C ASN A 90 5.35 -2.63 -0.57
N MET A 91 4.07 -2.42 -0.89
CA MET A 91 3.00 -2.24 0.10
C MET A 91 2.80 -3.46 0.99
N LYS A 92 2.93 -4.68 0.45
CA LYS A 92 2.86 -5.92 1.22
C LYS A 92 4.00 -5.99 2.25
N LEU A 93 5.23 -5.68 1.84
CA LEU A 93 6.39 -5.65 2.75
C LEU A 93 6.21 -4.60 3.86
N LEU A 94 5.71 -3.41 3.53
CA LEU A 94 5.41 -2.36 4.52
C LEU A 94 4.36 -2.83 5.54
N CYS A 95 3.31 -3.50 5.08
CA CYS A 95 2.29 -4.05 5.97
C CYS A 95 2.85 -5.16 6.86
N GLN A 96 3.77 -6.01 6.36
CA GLN A 96 4.40 -7.07 7.15
C GLN A 96 5.27 -6.47 8.25
N ALA A 97 6.17 -5.56 7.88
CA ALA A 97 7.03 -4.86 8.83
C ALA A 97 6.23 -4.11 9.90
N SER A 98 5.13 -3.47 9.53
CA SER A 98 4.24 -2.79 10.48
C SER A 98 3.54 -3.75 11.44
N ILE A 99 3.07 -4.90 10.96
CA ILE A 99 2.46 -5.94 11.81
C ILE A 99 3.49 -6.55 12.77
N GLU A 100 4.70 -6.85 12.28
CA GLU A 100 5.76 -7.48 13.07
C GLU A 100 6.32 -6.54 14.15
N THR A 101 6.46 -5.25 13.82
CA THR A 101 7.05 -4.26 14.74
C THR A 101 6.02 -3.53 15.60
N GLY A 102 4.73 -3.64 15.25
CA GLY A 102 3.68 -2.87 15.90
C GLY A 102 3.76 -1.36 15.64
N ASN A 103 4.48 -0.94 14.60
CA ASN A 103 4.64 0.47 14.22
C ASN A 103 3.67 0.87 13.11
N PRO A 104 3.13 2.10 13.09
CA PRO A 104 2.31 2.57 11.99
C PRO A 104 3.12 2.70 10.68
N ILE A 105 2.45 2.61 9.54
CA ILE A 105 3.07 2.92 8.23
C ILE A 105 3.02 4.44 8.06
N LEU A 106 4.16 5.05 7.73
CA LEU A 106 4.29 6.49 7.44
C LEU A 106 4.60 6.67 5.95
N PHE A 107 4.03 7.70 5.32
CA PHE A 107 4.25 8.04 3.92
C PHE A 107 5.01 9.36 3.71
#